data_AF-A0A4W2FE18-F1
#
_entry.id   AF-A0A4W2FE18-F1
#
_cell.length_a   1.000
_cell.length_b   1.000
_cell.length_c   1.000
_cell.angle_alpha   90.00
_cell.angle_beta   90.00
_cell.angle_gamma   90.00
#
_symmetry.space_group_name_H-M   'P 1'
#
loop_
_entity.id
_entity.type
_entity.pdbx_description
1 polymer ?
#
loop_
_entity_poly.entity_id
_entity_poly.type
_entity_poly.pdbx_seq_one_letter_code
_entity_poly.pdbx_strand_id
1 'polypeptide(L)'
;MSPDVPLLNDYKQDFFLKRFPQTVLGGPRLKLGYCAPPYIYVHQIVLFLVPWILGGIGTLLYQLGILEDYHTAALSGGLMLFTAFVIQFTSLYARNKSVTVERMLTTDILAEEDEHEFTGCAGAETIKFLIPGKKHTANTVFHSVLAGLLCGLGTWYLLPHRITLLYGSAGGTVLLFVFGWMTLCIGEYSLIVNTPTESATFQTQDAYEITPLLRPVYIFFFVSIDLAHSVTFGYDSISFTGQFLTKASLCICFHWIHKSF
;
A
#
# COMPACT_ATOMS: atom_id res chain seq x y z
N MET A 1 -43.34 -17.27 8.37
CA MET A 1 -42.30 -16.31 8.79
C MET A 1 -41.42 -17.05 9.78
N SER A 2 -40.21 -17.48 9.37
CA SER A 2 -39.27 -18.12 10.28
C SER A 2 -38.50 -17.02 11.00
N PRO A 3 -38.64 -16.88 12.33
CA PRO A 3 -37.84 -15.94 13.10
C PRO A 3 -36.41 -16.50 13.23
N ASP A 4 -35.44 -15.61 13.31
CA ASP A 4 -34.07 -15.87 13.77
C ASP A 4 -33.16 -16.71 12.85
N VAL A 5 -33.12 -16.38 11.55
CA VAL A 5 -31.87 -16.60 10.79
C VAL A 5 -30.97 -15.39 11.07
N PRO A 6 -29.87 -15.53 11.83
CA PRO A 6 -28.97 -14.41 12.05
C PRO A 6 -28.45 -13.91 10.70
N LEU A 7 -28.51 -12.59 10.50
CA LEU A 7 -28.09 -11.91 9.26
C LEU A 7 -26.66 -12.30 8.83
N LEU A 8 -25.81 -12.66 9.80
CA LEU A 8 -24.55 -13.37 9.58
C LEU A 8 -24.60 -14.75 10.23
N ASN A 9 -24.44 -15.78 9.40
CA ASN A 9 -24.07 -17.12 9.84
C ASN A 9 -22.59 -17.12 10.27
N ASP A 10 -22.16 -17.99 11.20
CA ASP A 10 -20.77 -18.03 11.71
C ASP A 10 -19.73 -18.11 10.58
N TYR A 11 -20.05 -18.90 9.55
CA TYR A 11 -19.27 -18.99 8.31
C TYR A 11 -19.11 -17.63 7.59
N LYS A 12 -20.19 -16.85 7.47
CA LYS A 12 -20.17 -15.52 6.82
C LYS A 12 -19.43 -14.50 7.67
N GLN A 13 -19.54 -14.60 8.99
CA GLN A 13 -18.82 -13.73 9.91
C GLN A 13 -17.32 -13.97 9.84
N ASP A 14 -16.89 -15.23 9.79
CA ASP A 14 -15.47 -15.54 9.72
C ASP A 14 -14.86 -15.10 8.39
N PHE A 15 -15.60 -15.28 7.29
CA PHE A 15 -15.24 -14.73 5.99
C PHE A 15 -15.18 -13.19 5.97
N PHE A 16 -16.13 -12.52 6.61
CA PHE A 16 -16.12 -11.06 6.76
C PHE A 16 -14.92 -10.58 7.58
N LEU A 17 -14.60 -11.26 8.69
CA LEU A 17 -13.46 -10.92 9.54
C LEU A 17 -12.09 -11.17 8.86
N LYS A 18 -12.02 -12.13 7.92
CA LYS A 18 -10.84 -12.32 7.07
C LYS A 18 -10.67 -11.17 6.07
N ARG A 19 -11.77 -10.77 5.41
CA ARG A 19 -11.73 -9.77 4.33
C ARG A 19 -11.69 -8.33 4.82
N PHE A 20 -12.41 -7.99 5.90
CA PHE A 20 -12.49 -6.62 6.42
C PHE A 20 -11.12 -5.95 6.62
N PRO A 21 -10.14 -6.53 7.36
CA PRO A 21 -8.84 -5.91 7.54
C PRO A 21 -8.04 -5.85 6.23
N GLN A 22 -8.14 -6.88 5.39
CA GLN A 22 -7.50 -6.93 4.08
C GLN A 22 -8.02 -5.83 3.15
N THR A 23 -9.29 -5.50 3.30
CA THR A 23 -9.98 -4.52 2.48
C THR A 23 -9.71 -3.10 2.96
N VAL A 24 -9.80 -2.85 4.28
CA VAL A 24 -9.55 -1.53 4.89
C VAL A 24 -8.09 -1.10 4.71
N LEU A 25 -7.14 -2.03 4.90
CA LEU A 25 -5.71 -1.75 4.71
C LEU A 25 -5.26 -1.92 3.26
N GLY A 26 -6.19 -2.26 2.36
CA GLY A 26 -5.91 -2.36 0.93
C GLY A 26 -4.84 -3.40 0.58
N GLY A 27 -4.83 -4.56 1.24
CA GLY A 27 -3.99 -5.69 0.84
C GLY A 27 -3.53 -6.65 1.96
N PRO A 28 -3.10 -6.19 3.15
CA PRO A 28 -2.58 -7.06 4.20
C PRO A 28 -3.58 -8.12 4.70
N ARG A 29 -3.21 -9.40 4.67
CA ARG A 29 -4.07 -10.51 5.09
C ARG A 29 -3.90 -10.79 6.60
N LEU A 30 -4.48 -9.93 7.43
CA LEU A 30 -4.33 -9.99 8.90
C LEU A 30 -5.06 -11.14 9.60
N LYS A 31 -5.90 -11.90 8.89
CA LYS A 31 -6.51 -13.14 9.38
C LYS A 31 -6.52 -14.16 8.25
N LEU A 32 -5.60 -15.12 8.33
CA LEU A 32 -5.54 -16.26 7.41
C LEU A 32 -6.48 -17.35 7.92
N GLY A 33 -7.16 -18.06 7.01
CA GLY A 33 -8.15 -19.08 7.36
C GLY A 33 -7.63 -20.35 8.01
N TYR A 34 -6.32 -20.42 8.20
CA TYR A 34 -5.59 -21.49 8.85
C TYR A 34 -4.59 -20.87 9.84
N CYS A 35 -4.05 -21.69 10.76
CA CYS A 35 -3.10 -21.24 11.79
C CYS A 35 -1.74 -20.86 11.17
N ALA A 36 -1.67 -19.70 10.52
CA ALA A 36 -0.44 -19.14 10.01
C ALA A 36 0.47 -18.73 11.17
N PRO A 37 1.79 -19.02 11.10
CA PRO A 37 2.74 -18.62 12.13
C PRO A 37 2.73 -17.09 12.37
N PRO A 38 2.91 -16.65 13.63
CA PRO A 38 2.76 -15.24 14.01
C PRO A 38 3.73 -14.29 13.28
N TYR A 39 4.89 -14.78 12.84
CA TYR A 39 5.87 -13.96 12.11
C TYR A 39 5.37 -13.44 10.76
N ILE A 40 4.40 -14.11 10.13
CA ILE A 40 3.87 -13.70 8.82
C ILE A 40 3.07 -12.40 8.93
N TYR A 41 2.25 -12.30 9.98
CA TYR A 41 1.47 -11.09 10.26
C TYR A 41 2.40 -9.92 10.60
N VAL A 42 3.46 -10.17 11.38
CA VAL A 42 4.48 -9.16 11.67
C VAL A 42 5.15 -8.67 10.39
N HIS A 43 5.55 -9.58 9.49
CA HIS A 43 6.15 -9.18 8.22
C HIS A 43 5.21 -8.36 7.33
N GLN A 44 3.92 -8.70 7.26
CA GLN A 44 2.92 -7.92 6.50
C GLN A 44 2.77 -6.49 7.06
N ILE A 45 2.69 -6.37 8.39
CA ILE A 45 2.59 -5.06 9.05
C ILE A 45 3.86 -4.24 8.81
N VAL A 46 5.04 -4.87 8.94
CA VAL A 46 6.32 -4.20 8.69
C VAL A 46 6.37 -3.70 7.25
N LEU A 47 6.09 -4.55 6.26
CA LEU A 47 6.09 -4.15 4.85
C LEU A 47 5.08 -3.03 4.54
N PHE A 48 3.91 -3.05 5.18
CA PHE A 48 2.92 -1.99 5.05
C PHE A 48 3.41 -0.65 5.61
N LEU A 49 4.17 -0.67 6.69
CA LEU A 49 4.68 0.54 7.35
C LEU A 49 6.01 1.06 6.77
N VAL A 50 6.70 0.30 5.91
CA VAL A 50 7.96 0.73 5.27
C VAL A 50 7.86 2.14 4.65
N PRO A 51 6.85 2.47 3.82
CA PRO A 51 6.77 3.80 3.20
C PRO A 51 6.64 4.91 4.24
N TRP A 52 5.89 4.66 5.32
CA TRP A 52 5.71 5.61 6.41
C TRP A 52 7.00 5.78 7.21
N ILE A 53 7.75 4.71 7.50
CA ILE A 53 9.02 4.81 8.23
C ILE A 53 10.05 5.61 7.40
N LEU A 54 10.20 5.28 6.11
CA LEU A 54 11.17 5.94 5.24
C LEU A 54 10.80 7.40 4.95
N GLY A 55 9.53 7.68 4.69
CA GLY A 55 9.01 9.04 4.57
C GLY A 55 9.04 9.83 5.89
N GLY A 56 8.85 9.14 7.00
CA GLY A 56 8.96 9.63 8.38
C GLY A 56 10.35 10.15 8.70
N ILE A 57 11.39 9.41 8.32
CA ILE A 57 12.79 9.85 8.45
C ILE A 57 13.01 11.16 7.70
N GLY A 58 12.53 11.26 6.46
CA GLY A 58 12.60 12.50 5.69
C GLY A 58 11.89 13.66 6.39
N THR A 59 10.63 13.46 6.79
CA THR A 59 9.84 14.50 7.47
C THR A 59 10.45 14.95 8.81
N LEU A 60 11.07 14.05 9.56
CA LEU A 60 11.79 14.40 10.79
C LEU A 60 13.04 15.25 10.50
N LEU A 61 13.85 14.86 9.50
CA LEU A 61 15.05 15.63 9.12
C LEU A 61 14.69 17.04 8.62
N TYR A 62 13.55 17.18 7.95
CA TYR A 62 12.98 18.47 7.59
C TYR A 62 12.61 19.31 8.82
N GLN A 63 11.88 18.72 9.78
CA GLN A 63 11.49 19.43 11.01
C GLN A 63 12.67 19.87 11.87
N LEU A 64 13.78 19.13 11.82
CA LEU A 64 15.03 19.49 12.48
C LEU A 64 15.81 20.60 11.74
N GLY A 65 15.34 21.05 10.58
CA GLY A 65 16.01 22.07 9.77
C GLY A 65 17.30 21.60 9.10
N ILE A 66 17.50 20.28 8.99
CA ILE A 66 18.71 19.68 8.41
C ILE A 66 18.60 19.63 6.88
N LEU A 67 17.40 19.34 6.37
CA LEU A 67 17.10 19.22 4.93
C LEU A 67 16.00 20.20 4.51
N GLU A 68 16.13 20.76 3.31
CA GLU A 68 15.07 21.55 2.65
C GLU A 68 13.98 20.65 2.04
N ASP A 69 12.88 21.26 1.56
CA ASP A 69 11.71 20.58 0.98
C ASP A 69 12.10 19.53 -0.08
N TYR A 70 12.87 19.94 -1.09
CA TYR A 70 13.25 19.10 -2.24
C TYR A 70 14.21 17.97 -1.85
N HIS A 71 15.17 18.27 -0.97
CA HIS A 71 16.14 17.27 -0.50
C HIS A 71 15.46 16.20 0.35
N THR A 72 14.45 16.59 1.12
CA THR A 72 13.64 15.65 1.92
C THR A 72 12.89 14.67 1.03
N ALA A 73 12.24 15.18 -0.02
CA ALA A 73 11.53 14.36 -1.00
C ALA A 73 12.46 13.41 -1.76
N ALA A 74 13.64 13.90 -2.16
CA ALA A 74 14.66 13.09 -2.84
C ALA A 74 15.20 11.97 -1.94
N LEU A 75 15.43 12.26 -0.66
CA LEU A 75 15.92 11.28 0.31
C LEU A 75 14.89 10.18 0.57
N SER A 76 13.64 10.54 0.88
CA SER A 76 12.59 9.54 1.15
C SER A 76 12.27 8.71 -0.08
N GLY A 77 12.16 9.34 -1.26
CA GLY A 77 11.95 8.64 -2.52
C GLY A 77 13.12 7.72 -2.90
N GLY A 78 14.36 8.16 -2.67
CA GLY A 78 15.56 7.35 -2.90
C GLY A 78 15.64 6.13 -1.97
N LEU A 79 15.36 6.32 -0.68
CA LEU A 79 15.30 5.22 0.29
C LEU A 79 14.21 4.20 -0.07
N MET A 80 13.04 4.69 -0.48
CA MET A 80 11.93 3.84 -0.89
C MET A 80 12.25 3.08 -2.17
N LEU A 81 12.84 3.74 -3.17
CA LEU A 81 13.27 3.11 -4.41
C LEU A 81 14.27 1.99 -4.13
N PHE A 82 15.29 2.25 -3.31
CA PHE A 82 16.28 1.25 -2.92
C PHE A 82 15.63 0.06 -2.20
N THR A 83 14.75 0.34 -1.24
CA THR A 83 14.06 -0.69 -0.46
C THR A 83 13.13 -1.53 -1.35
N ALA A 84 12.37 -0.89 -2.25
CA ALA A 84 11.52 -1.56 -3.22
C ALA A 84 12.33 -2.48 -4.13
N PHE A 85 13.48 -2.03 -4.65
CA PHE A 85 14.38 -2.89 -5.42
C PHE A 85 14.86 -4.09 -4.61
N VAL A 86 15.33 -3.88 -3.37
CA VAL A 86 15.79 -4.99 -2.51
C VAL A 86 14.69 -6.02 -2.29
N ILE A 87 13.47 -5.57 -1.98
CA ILE A 87 12.30 -6.44 -1.77
C ILE A 87 11.98 -7.23 -3.04
N GLN A 88 11.90 -6.55 -4.18
CA GLN A 88 11.57 -7.17 -5.46
C GLN A 88 12.65 -8.14 -5.95
N PHE A 89 13.93 -7.79 -5.82
CA PHE A 89 15.03 -8.70 -6.15
C PHE A 89 15.08 -9.92 -5.25
N THR A 90 14.77 -9.75 -3.95
CA THR A 90 14.66 -10.88 -3.02
C THR A 90 13.53 -11.81 -3.42
N SER A 91 12.38 -11.27 -3.85
CA SER A 91 11.26 -12.06 -4.39
C SER A 91 11.64 -12.82 -5.67
N LEU A 92 12.32 -12.15 -6.61
CA LEU A 92 12.84 -12.79 -7.83
C LEU A 92 13.84 -13.92 -7.53
N TYR A 93 14.76 -13.68 -6.60
CA TYR A 93 15.74 -14.67 -6.17
C TYR A 93 15.09 -15.89 -5.51
N ALA A 94 14.13 -15.65 -4.60
CA ALA A 94 13.36 -16.70 -3.95
C ALA A 94 12.57 -17.55 -4.97
N ARG A 95 11.99 -16.92 -6.00
CA ARG A 95 11.29 -17.62 -7.08
C ARG A 95 12.23 -18.50 -7.90
N ASN A 96 13.40 -18.02 -8.28
CA ASN A 96 14.37 -18.81 -9.04
C ASN A 96 14.87 -20.03 -8.23
N LYS A 97 14.89 -19.92 -6.90
CA LYS A 97 15.30 -21.00 -6.00
C LYS A 97 14.18 -22.01 -5.71
N SER A 98 12.90 -21.63 -5.83
CA SER A 98 11.74 -22.47 -5.49
C SER A 98 11.07 -23.17 -6.67
N VAL A 99 11.47 -22.89 -7.93
CA VAL A 99 11.02 -23.66 -9.11
C VAL A 99 11.40 -25.16 -9.01
N THR A 100 12.21 -25.55 -8.02
CA THR A 100 12.56 -26.94 -7.71
C THR A 100 11.66 -27.64 -6.68
N VAL A 101 10.63 -26.99 -6.12
CA VAL A 101 9.73 -27.62 -5.12
C VAL A 101 8.44 -28.09 -5.80
N GLU A 102 8.17 -29.39 -5.70
CA GLU A 102 7.03 -30.09 -6.31
C GLU A 102 5.69 -29.43 -5.98
N ARG A 103 4.93 -29.15 -7.04
CA ARG A 103 3.56 -28.65 -6.96
C ARG A 103 2.67 -29.82 -6.50
N MET A 104 2.27 -29.84 -5.23
CA MET A 104 1.21 -30.76 -4.79
C MET A 104 -0.07 -30.42 -5.55
N LEU A 105 -0.54 -31.37 -6.34
CA LEU A 105 -1.74 -31.27 -7.15
C LEU A 105 -2.93 -31.63 -6.26
N THR A 106 -3.55 -30.63 -5.64
CA THR A 106 -4.79 -30.83 -4.88
C THR A 106 -6.00 -30.80 -5.82
N THR A 107 -6.85 -31.80 -5.66
CA THR A 107 -7.90 -32.24 -6.59
C THR A 107 -9.26 -31.56 -6.37
N ASP A 108 -9.30 -30.32 -5.87
CA ASP A 108 -10.58 -29.64 -5.66
C ASP A 108 -10.52 -28.13 -5.93
N ILE A 109 -11.26 -27.70 -6.96
CA ILE A 109 -11.13 -26.40 -7.65
C ILE A 109 -11.87 -25.28 -6.88
N LEU A 110 -12.59 -25.60 -5.80
CA LEU A 110 -13.42 -24.65 -5.06
C LEU A 110 -12.96 -24.37 -3.62
N ALA A 111 -11.90 -25.05 -3.14
CA ALA A 111 -11.34 -24.89 -1.80
C ALA A 111 -9.95 -24.23 -1.81
N GLU A 112 -9.72 -23.30 -2.74
CA GLU A 112 -8.44 -22.64 -3.01
C GLU A 112 -8.13 -21.51 -1.98
N GLU A 113 -8.25 -21.79 -0.68
CA GLU A 113 -7.43 -21.09 0.32
C GLU A 113 -6.14 -21.92 0.46
N ASP A 114 -5.18 -21.72 -0.46
CA ASP A 114 -3.90 -22.45 -0.51
C ASP A 114 -3.26 -22.57 0.90
N GLU A 115 -3.33 -23.76 1.49
CA GLU A 115 -2.60 -24.10 2.70
C GLU A 115 -1.11 -24.14 2.37
N HIS A 116 -0.39 -23.09 2.76
CA HIS A 116 1.06 -23.01 2.57
C HIS A 116 1.75 -23.57 3.82
N GLU A 117 2.51 -24.65 3.66
CA GLU A 117 3.41 -25.12 4.71
C GLU A 117 4.63 -24.19 4.81
N PHE A 118 4.69 -23.39 5.88
CA PHE A 118 5.80 -22.46 6.08
C PHE A 118 6.99 -23.17 6.74
N THR A 119 8.07 -23.35 5.99
CA THR A 119 9.30 -24.02 6.45
C THR A 119 10.21 -23.13 7.32
N GLY A 120 9.96 -21.81 7.38
CA GLY A 120 10.69 -20.88 8.25
C GLY A 120 10.41 -19.39 7.99
N CYS A 121 10.95 -18.53 8.87
CA CYS A 121 10.75 -17.07 8.85
C CYS A 121 11.22 -16.39 7.55
N ALA A 122 12.32 -16.87 6.95
CA ALA A 122 12.86 -16.41 5.66
C ALA A 122 12.83 -17.49 4.57
N GLY A 123 11.95 -18.49 4.72
CA GLY A 123 11.78 -19.54 3.71
C GLY A 123 11.32 -18.95 2.38
N ALA A 124 11.72 -19.58 1.27
CA ALA A 124 11.31 -19.15 -0.07
C ALA A 124 9.78 -19.13 -0.23
N GLU A 125 9.07 -20.04 0.46
CA GLU A 125 7.60 -20.07 0.52
C GLU A 125 7.02 -18.87 1.27
N THR A 126 7.60 -18.46 2.40
CA THR A 126 7.17 -17.27 3.15
C THR A 126 7.36 -16.00 2.31
N ILE A 127 8.49 -15.89 1.59
CA ILE A 127 8.78 -14.74 0.72
C ILE A 127 7.82 -14.70 -0.47
N LYS A 128 7.52 -15.85 -1.08
CA LYS A 128 6.59 -15.96 -2.22
C LYS A 128 5.14 -15.68 -1.81
N PHE A 129 4.74 -16.13 -0.63
CA PHE A 129 3.43 -15.85 -0.07
C PHE A 129 3.25 -14.36 0.25
N LEU A 130 4.29 -13.76 0.84
CA LEU A 130 4.27 -12.36 1.23
C LEU A 130 4.34 -11.43 0.01
N ILE A 131 5.23 -11.72 -0.94
CA ILE A 131 5.44 -10.94 -2.17
C ILE A 131 5.29 -11.88 -3.37
N PRO A 132 4.05 -12.08 -3.87
CA PRO A 132 3.83 -12.74 -5.14
C PRO A 132 4.48 -11.88 -6.23
N GLY A 133 5.73 -12.21 -6.59
CA GLY A 133 6.54 -11.42 -7.52
C GLY A 133 5.81 -11.18 -8.84
N LYS A 134 6.08 -10.02 -9.45
CA LYS A 134 5.47 -9.62 -10.73
C LYS A 134 5.87 -10.56 -11.86
N LYS A 135 4.96 -10.79 -12.82
CA LYS A 135 5.19 -11.72 -13.95
C LYS A 135 6.35 -11.28 -14.83
N HIS A 136 6.52 -9.97 -15.01
CA HIS A 136 7.53 -9.38 -15.87
C HIS A 136 8.60 -8.63 -15.07
N THR A 137 9.87 -8.88 -15.36
CA THR A 137 11.01 -8.17 -14.74
C THR A 137 10.96 -6.66 -15.05
N ALA A 138 10.48 -6.27 -16.23
CA ALA A 138 10.28 -4.86 -16.58
C ALA A 138 9.26 -4.18 -15.67
N ASN A 139 8.13 -4.83 -15.39
CA ASN A 139 7.13 -4.33 -14.44
C ASN A 139 7.71 -4.21 -13.03
N THR A 140 8.56 -5.16 -12.64
CA THR A 140 9.24 -5.13 -11.33
C THR A 140 10.07 -3.86 -11.13
N VAL A 141 10.86 -3.48 -12.15
CA VAL A 141 11.63 -2.24 -12.15
C VAL A 141 10.70 -1.02 -12.17
N PHE A 142 9.68 -1.04 -13.03
CA PHE A 142 8.73 0.06 -13.17
C PHE A 142 7.97 0.35 -11.86
N HIS A 143 7.44 -0.68 -11.20
CA HIS A 143 6.75 -0.54 -9.92
C HIS A 143 7.69 -0.03 -8.81
N SER A 144 8.96 -0.45 -8.81
CA SER A 144 9.95 0.03 -7.83
C SER A 144 10.28 1.52 -8.02
N VAL A 145 10.42 1.95 -9.28
CA VAL A 145 10.61 3.37 -9.62
C VAL A 145 9.37 4.18 -9.24
N LEU A 146 8.18 3.68 -9.56
CA LEU A 146 6.94 4.37 -9.24
C LEU A 146 6.71 4.48 -7.73
N ALA A 147 7.07 3.45 -6.96
CA ALA A 147 7.07 3.47 -5.49
C ALA A 147 8.03 4.52 -4.93
N GLY A 148 9.25 4.62 -5.48
CA GLY A 148 10.18 5.68 -5.11
C GLY A 148 9.62 7.08 -5.37
N LEU A 149 9.04 7.29 -6.56
CA LEU A 149 8.46 8.58 -6.94
C LEU A 149 7.24 8.93 -6.07
N LEU A 150 6.35 7.98 -5.83
CA LEU A 150 5.14 8.18 -5.05
C LEU A 150 5.48 8.50 -3.58
N CYS A 151 6.43 7.79 -2.97
CA CYS A 151 6.89 8.10 -1.62
C CYS A 151 7.60 9.46 -1.55
N GLY A 152 8.46 9.80 -2.52
CA GLY A 152 9.16 11.09 -2.54
C GLY A 152 8.19 12.28 -2.70
N LEU A 153 7.35 12.25 -3.72
CA LEU A 153 6.33 13.29 -3.96
C LEU A 153 5.30 13.33 -2.82
N GLY A 154 4.91 12.16 -2.31
CA GLY A 154 4.02 12.04 -1.16
C GLY A 154 4.59 12.65 0.12
N THR A 155 5.91 12.50 0.33
CA THR A 155 6.61 13.15 1.46
C THR A 155 6.56 14.67 1.34
N TRP A 156 6.82 15.20 0.15
CA TRP A 156 6.74 16.65 -0.10
C TRP A 156 5.31 17.18 0.06
N TYR A 157 4.33 16.41 -0.41
CA TYR A 157 2.91 16.73 -0.27
C TYR A 157 2.47 16.76 1.20
N LEU A 158 2.92 15.80 2.02
CA LEU A 158 2.52 15.66 3.41
C LEU A 158 3.44 16.37 4.42
N LEU A 159 4.29 17.30 3.98
CA LEU A 159 5.12 18.07 4.90
C LEU A 159 4.24 18.81 5.93
N PRO A 160 4.46 18.61 7.25
CA PRO A 160 3.62 19.21 8.28
C PRO A 160 3.55 20.74 8.21
N HIS A 161 4.63 21.39 7.79
CA HIS A 161 4.66 22.84 7.58
C HIS A 161 3.64 23.28 6.52
N ARG A 162 3.60 22.58 5.37
CA ARG A 162 2.63 22.87 4.29
C ARG A 162 1.20 22.62 4.74
N ILE A 163 0.92 21.49 5.38
CA ILE A 163 -0.43 21.18 5.88
C ILE A 163 -0.89 22.23 6.90
N THR A 164 0.00 22.67 7.79
CA THR A 164 -0.29 23.72 8.78
C THR A 164 -0.64 25.05 8.10
N LEU A 165 0.10 25.42 7.05
CA LEU A 165 -0.20 26.63 6.26
C LEU A 165 -1.57 26.54 5.58
N LEU A 166 -1.96 25.37 5.06
CA LEU A 166 -3.25 25.20 4.39
C LEU A 166 -4.44 25.23 5.35
N TYR A 167 -4.32 24.63 6.54
CA TYR A 167 -5.47 24.38 7.43
C TYR A 167 -5.49 25.20 8.72
N GLY A 168 -4.40 25.91 9.05
CA GLY A 168 -4.30 26.84 10.18
C GLY A 168 -4.51 26.21 11.57
N SER A 169 -4.62 24.88 11.66
CA SER A 169 -4.91 24.15 12.89
C SER A 169 -3.94 23.01 13.11
N ALA A 170 -3.34 22.97 14.30
CA ALA A 170 -2.38 21.93 14.68
C ALA A 170 -3.06 20.54 14.73
N GLY A 171 -4.27 20.46 15.30
CA GLY A 171 -5.03 19.20 15.37
C GLY A 171 -5.44 18.66 14.00
N GLY A 172 -5.90 19.54 13.10
CA GLY A 172 -6.22 19.15 11.72
C GLY A 172 -5.00 18.64 10.96
N THR A 173 -3.85 19.28 11.18
CA THR A 173 -2.59 18.88 10.55
C THR A 173 -2.18 17.45 10.91
N VAL A 174 -2.26 17.08 12.19
CA VAL A 174 -1.92 15.72 12.65
C VAL A 174 -2.85 14.68 12.02
N LEU A 175 -4.16 14.94 11.98
CA LEU A 175 -5.11 14.01 11.38
C LEU A 175 -4.86 13.83 9.87
N LEU A 176 -4.69 14.94 9.14
CA LEU A 176 -4.41 14.91 7.70
C LEU A 176 -3.08 14.23 7.38
N PHE A 177 -2.07 14.42 8.23
CA PHE A 177 -0.79 13.74 8.11
C PHE A 177 -0.96 12.22 8.27
N VAL A 178 -1.63 11.76 9.33
CA VAL A 178 -1.84 10.32 9.58
C VAL A 178 -2.67 9.69 8.46
N PHE A 179 -3.82 10.26 8.11
CA PHE A 179 -4.65 9.70 7.04
C PHE A 179 -3.99 9.81 5.65
N GLY A 180 -3.22 10.87 5.40
CA GLY A 180 -2.41 11.02 4.19
C GLY A 180 -1.34 9.93 4.07
N TRP A 181 -0.61 9.64 5.16
CA TRP A 181 0.37 8.56 5.15
C TRP A 181 -0.27 7.19 5.01
N MET A 182 -1.41 6.95 5.66
CA MET A 182 -2.19 5.71 5.47
C MET A 182 -2.59 5.53 4.01
N THR A 183 -3.01 6.60 3.34
CA THR A 183 -3.32 6.62 1.90
C THR A 183 -2.13 6.20 1.05
N LEU A 184 -0.97 6.81 1.30
CA LEU A 184 0.27 6.48 0.60
C LEU A 184 0.67 5.02 0.84
N CYS A 185 0.60 4.54 2.08
CA CYS A 185 0.93 3.16 2.41
C CYS A 185 0.02 2.16 1.67
N ILE A 186 -1.28 2.45 1.54
CA ILE A 186 -2.21 1.60 0.76
C ILE A 186 -1.81 1.56 -0.72
N GLY A 187 -1.44 2.71 -1.30
CA GLY A 187 -0.99 2.78 -2.69
C GLY A 187 0.33 2.03 -2.92
N GLU A 188 1.32 2.27 -2.05
CA GLU A 188 2.64 1.66 -2.10
C GLU A 188 2.61 0.15 -1.88
N TYR A 189 1.78 -0.31 -0.95
CA TYR A 189 1.60 -1.74 -0.68
C TYR A 189 1.07 -2.48 -1.91
N SER A 190 0.20 -1.85 -2.69
CA SER A 190 -0.30 -2.38 -3.98
C SER A 190 0.80 -2.52 -5.04
N LEU A 191 1.80 -1.64 -5.02
CA LEU A 191 2.95 -1.70 -5.94
C LEU A 191 3.95 -2.79 -5.56
N ILE A 192 4.29 -2.88 -4.27
CA ILE A 192 5.40 -3.71 -3.79
C ILE A 192 4.96 -5.13 -3.44
N VAL A 193 3.86 -5.27 -2.71
CA VAL A 193 3.53 -6.50 -2.01
C VAL A 193 2.41 -7.22 -2.74
N ASN A 194 1.19 -6.70 -2.65
CA ASN A 194 0.05 -7.33 -3.32
C ASN A 194 -1.08 -6.35 -3.55
N THR A 195 -1.78 -6.55 -4.65
CA THR A 195 -3.00 -5.81 -4.96
C THR A 195 -4.16 -6.42 -4.18
N PRO A 196 -4.95 -5.61 -3.47
CA PRO A 196 -6.22 -6.08 -2.91
C PRO A 196 -7.14 -6.54 -4.04
N THR A 197 -7.89 -7.60 -3.78
CA THR A 197 -8.91 -8.12 -4.71
C THR A 197 -10.04 -7.09 -4.81
N GLU A 198 -10.09 -6.31 -5.90
CA GLU A 198 -11.25 -5.47 -6.17
C GLU A 198 -12.46 -6.35 -6.48
N SER A 199 -13.63 -5.97 -5.95
CA SER A 199 -14.87 -6.68 -6.24
C SER A 199 -15.17 -6.58 -7.74
N ALA A 200 -15.12 -7.71 -8.44
CA ALA A 200 -15.47 -7.91 -9.85
C ALA A 200 -14.36 -7.74 -10.92
N THR A 201 -13.09 -8.02 -10.61
CA THR A 201 -12.06 -8.24 -11.66
C THR A 201 -11.44 -9.63 -11.57
N PHE A 202 -11.52 -10.39 -12.66
CA PHE A 202 -10.81 -11.67 -12.79
C PHE A 202 -9.31 -11.39 -13.02
N GLN A 203 -8.50 -11.58 -11.98
CA GLN A 203 -7.05 -11.34 -12.02
C GLN A 203 -6.31 -12.17 -13.09
N THR A 204 -6.90 -13.28 -13.56
CA THR A 204 -6.35 -14.10 -14.65
C THR A 204 -6.35 -13.39 -16.01
N GLN A 205 -7.19 -12.35 -16.19
CA GLN A 205 -7.24 -11.54 -17.40
C GLN A 205 -6.31 -10.31 -17.36
N ASP A 206 -5.71 -9.99 -16.20
CA ASP A 206 -4.76 -8.88 -16.09
C ASP A 206 -3.35 -9.33 -16.55
N ALA A 207 -3.17 -9.40 -17.87
CA ALA A 207 -1.91 -9.78 -18.50
C ALA A 207 -0.80 -8.73 -18.27
N TYR A 208 -1.17 -7.47 -18.08
CA TYR A 208 -0.25 -6.33 -17.99
C TYR A 208 -0.08 -5.77 -16.57
N GLU A 209 -0.73 -6.37 -15.57
CA GLU A 209 -0.67 -5.94 -14.16
C GLU A 209 -1.16 -4.49 -13.96
N ILE A 210 -2.22 -4.11 -14.67
CA ILE A 210 -2.81 -2.76 -14.63
C ILE A 210 -3.54 -2.53 -13.30
N THR A 211 -4.15 -3.57 -12.72
CA THR A 211 -4.91 -3.44 -11.47
C THR A 211 -4.07 -2.87 -10.32
N PRO A 212 -2.82 -3.33 -10.06
CA PRO A 212 -1.97 -2.74 -9.02
C PRO A 212 -1.56 -1.29 -9.23
N LEU A 213 -1.70 -0.75 -10.44
CA LEU A 213 -1.34 0.63 -10.78
C LEU A 213 -2.45 1.63 -10.52
N LEU A 214 -3.72 1.20 -10.49
CA LEU A 214 -4.87 2.11 -10.39
C LEU A 214 -4.79 2.99 -9.15
N ARG A 215 -4.60 2.40 -7.96
CA ARG A 215 -4.53 3.14 -6.68
C ARG A 215 -3.35 4.13 -6.64
N PRO A 216 -2.11 3.72 -6.93
CA PRO A 216 -0.98 4.64 -7.09
C PRO A 216 -1.22 5.78 -8.07
N VAL A 217 -1.81 5.50 -9.24
CA VAL A 217 -2.05 6.51 -10.28
C VAL A 217 -3.02 7.57 -9.81
N TYR A 218 -4.10 7.20 -9.10
CA TYR A 218 -5.01 8.18 -8.51
C TYR A 218 -4.26 9.10 -7.54
N ILE A 219 -3.47 8.53 -6.61
CA ILE A 219 -2.70 9.32 -5.64
C ILE A 219 -1.73 10.25 -6.38
N PHE A 220 -1.00 9.71 -7.36
CA PHE A 220 -0.01 10.44 -8.14
C PHE A 220 -0.64 11.64 -8.86
N PHE A 221 -1.84 11.48 -9.41
CA PHE A 221 -2.58 12.55 -10.06
C PHE A 221 -2.89 13.71 -9.11
N PHE A 222 -3.44 13.43 -7.91
CA PHE A 222 -3.75 14.48 -6.93
C PHE A 222 -2.49 15.16 -6.41
N VAL A 223 -1.47 14.39 -6.05
CA VAL A 223 -0.19 14.91 -5.55
C VAL A 223 0.49 15.77 -6.61
N SER A 224 0.51 15.33 -7.87
CA SER A 224 1.15 16.08 -8.95
C SER A 224 0.45 17.40 -9.24
N ILE A 225 -0.89 17.43 -9.22
CA ILE A 225 -1.67 18.66 -9.42
C ILE A 225 -1.43 19.64 -8.27
N ASP A 226 -1.47 19.16 -7.02
CA ASP A 226 -1.21 20.02 -5.86
C ASP A 226 0.19 20.62 -5.89
N LEU A 227 1.20 19.79 -6.17
CA LEU A 227 2.59 20.25 -6.26
C LEU A 227 2.80 21.20 -7.44
N ALA A 228 2.26 20.91 -8.62
CA ALA A 228 2.37 21.79 -9.79
C ALA A 228 1.71 23.16 -9.53
N HIS A 229 0.54 23.16 -8.89
CA HIS A 229 -0.14 24.40 -8.49
C HIS A 229 0.70 25.18 -7.47
N SER A 230 1.27 24.48 -6.48
CA SER A 230 2.11 25.08 -5.44
C SER A 230 3.38 25.73 -5.98
N VAL A 231 4.05 25.06 -6.94
CA VAL A 231 5.25 25.58 -7.61
C VAL A 231 4.93 26.79 -8.51
N THR A 232 3.76 26.80 -9.15
CA THR A 232 3.38 27.86 -10.11
C THR A 232 2.88 29.14 -9.42
N PHE A 233 2.08 29.01 -8.37
CA PHE A 233 1.39 30.15 -7.75
C PHE A 233 1.95 30.56 -6.38
N GLY A 234 2.97 29.85 -5.88
CA GLY A 234 3.56 30.09 -4.56
C GLY A 234 2.61 29.69 -3.41
N TYR A 235 3.14 29.63 -2.19
CA TYR A 235 2.42 29.07 -1.04
C TYR A 235 1.18 29.88 -0.60
N ASP A 236 1.14 31.17 -0.91
CA ASP A 236 0.11 32.11 -0.42
C ASP A 236 -1.23 32.03 -1.20
N SER A 237 -1.22 31.53 -2.45
CA SER A 237 -2.43 31.43 -3.29
C SER A 237 -3.11 30.05 -3.22
N ILE A 238 -2.66 29.15 -2.32
CA ILE A 238 -3.01 27.72 -2.31
C ILE A 238 -4.30 27.40 -1.56
N SER A 239 -4.81 28.31 -0.74
CA SER A 239 -5.85 28.02 0.28
C SER A 239 -7.04 27.19 -0.25
N PHE A 240 -7.70 27.61 -1.34
CA PHE A 240 -8.91 26.91 -1.79
C PHE A 240 -8.63 25.63 -2.58
N THR A 241 -7.75 25.71 -3.60
CA THR A 241 -7.44 24.59 -4.49
C THR A 241 -6.73 23.45 -3.75
N GLY A 242 -5.75 23.77 -2.90
CA GLY A 242 -5.02 22.77 -2.12
C GLY A 242 -5.92 22.07 -1.10
N GLN A 243 -6.76 22.83 -0.36
CA GLN A 243 -7.70 22.23 0.58
C GLN A 243 -8.73 21.32 -0.11
N PHE A 244 -9.17 21.68 -1.32
CA PHE A 244 -10.06 20.83 -2.12
C PHE A 244 -9.37 19.54 -2.54
N LEU A 245 -8.15 19.62 -3.07
CA LEU A 245 -7.38 18.46 -3.50
C LEU A 245 -7.04 17.52 -2.34
N THR A 246 -6.67 18.06 -1.17
CA THR A 246 -6.41 17.24 0.03
C THR A 246 -7.66 16.55 0.52
N LYS A 247 -8.80 17.26 0.59
CA LYS A 247 -10.09 16.61 0.93
C LYS A 247 -10.48 15.55 -0.11
N ALA A 248 -10.29 15.82 -1.40
CA ALA A 248 -10.61 14.87 -2.47
C ALA A 248 -9.75 13.60 -2.38
N SER A 249 -8.44 13.74 -2.11
CA SER A 249 -7.54 12.60 -1.91
C SER A 249 -7.96 11.73 -0.72
N LEU A 250 -8.42 12.34 0.37
CA LEU A 250 -8.92 11.61 1.54
C LEU A 250 -10.26 10.93 1.26
N CYS A 251 -11.17 11.60 0.54
CA CYS A 251 -12.43 11.00 0.10
C CYS A 251 -12.21 9.78 -0.79
N ILE A 252 -11.15 9.75 -1.60
CA ILE A 252 -10.79 8.58 -2.40
C ILE A 252 -10.37 7.41 -1.51
N CYS A 253 -9.67 7.69 -0.42
CA CYS A 253 -9.30 6.66 0.55
C CYS A 253 -10.51 6.10 1.26
N PHE A 254 -11.43 6.97 1.69
CA PHE A 254 -12.71 6.54 2.22
C PHE A 254 -13.54 5.79 1.18
N HIS A 255 -13.48 6.18 -0.10
CA HIS A 255 -14.16 5.48 -1.19
C HIS A 255 -13.58 4.08 -1.42
N TRP A 256 -12.25 3.91 -1.34
CA TRP A 256 -11.62 2.59 -1.41
C TRP A 256 -11.96 1.72 -0.20
N ILE A 257 -12.12 2.33 0.97
CA ILE A 257 -12.63 1.65 2.16
C ILE A 257 -14.12 1.31 2.01
N HIS A 258 -14.92 2.13 1.30
CA HIS A 258 -16.37 1.97 1.15
C HIS A 258 -16.80 1.05 0.00
N LYS A 259 -16.14 1.05 -1.17
CA LYS A 259 -16.43 0.20 -2.37
C LYS A 259 -16.21 -1.32 -2.16
N SER A 260 -16.15 -1.68 -0.91
CA SER A 260 -15.42 -2.77 -0.30
C SER A 260 -16.33 -3.47 0.72
N PHE A 261 -17.49 -2.86 1.01
CA PHE A 261 -18.69 -3.39 1.66
C PHE A 261 -19.78 -3.56 0.60
#